data_AF-A0A7N2N2N1-F1
#
_entry.id   AF-A0A7N2N2N1-F1
#
_cell.length_a   1.000
_cell.length_b   1.000
_cell.length_c   1.000
_cell.angle_alpha   90.00
_cell.angle_beta   90.00
_cell.angle_gamma   90.00
#
_symmetry.space_group_name_H-M   'P 1'
#
loop_
_entity.id
_entity.type
_entity.pdbx_description
1 polymer ?
#
loop_
_entity_poly.entity_id
_entity_poly.type
_entity_poly.pdbx_seq_one_letter_code
_entity_poly.pdbx_strand_id
1 'polypeptide(L)'
;MLMLVFDNDHLGLVAKDMDHFAPSSYFKSPNAIPNYLENCRFLPKLNNELPDERNSTYKERFISLQNLVLIMFENDTLLIPKETSWFGYYPDGAFKPILPPQQTQLYIEDWIGLKTLDEAGRVKYVSVSGYHLDLPK
;
A
#
# COMPACT_ATOMS: atom_id res chain seq x y z
N MET A 1 -5.39 -3.89 -2.74
CA MET A 1 -4.16 -4.56 -2.27
C MET A 1 -4.07 -4.32 -0.78
N LEU A 2 -4.07 -5.37 0.03
CA LEU A 2 -4.09 -5.27 1.49
C LEU A 2 -2.65 -5.01 1.97
N MET A 3 -2.37 -3.82 2.50
CA MET A 3 -1.10 -3.54 3.18
C MET A 3 -1.34 -3.71 4.68
N LEU A 4 -0.92 -4.84 5.25
CA LEU A 4 -1.01 -5.06 6.70
C LEU A 4 0.18 -4.39 7.38
N VAL A 5 -0.10 -3.41 8.24
CA VAL A 5 0.90 -2.79 9.11
C VAL A 5 0.50 -3.11 10.55
N PHE A 6 1.35 -3.86 11.25
CA PHE A 6 1.14 -4.20 12.66
C PHE A 6 1.74 -3.12 13.56
N ASP A 7 1.00 -2.72 14.59
CA ASP A 7 1.43 -1.76 15.62
C ASP A 7 2.40 -2.38 16.65
N ASN A 8 3.08 -1.52 17.39
CA ASN A 8 4.51 -1.56 17.68
C ASN A 8 4.94 -2.26 18.98
N ASP A 9 4.29 -3.35 19.43
CA ASP A 9 4.62 -3.96 20.73
C ASP A 9 5.32 -5.33 20.67
N HIS A 10 5.48 -5.94 19.49
CA HIS A 10 6.10 -7.28 19.35
C HIS A 10 7.12 -7.44 18.20
N LEU A 11 7.70 -6.32 17.72
CA LEU A 11 8.54 -6.26 16.51
C LEU A 11 9.83 -7.11 16.49
N GLY A 12 10.32 -7.62 17.62
CA GLY A 12 11.60 -8.34 17.68
C GLY A 12 11.60 -9.71 16.99
N LEU A 13 10.44 -10.35 16.81
CA LEU A 13 10.34 -11.73 16.30
C LEU A 13 9.99 -11.82 14.81
N VAL A 14 9.25 -10.86 14.25
CA VAL A 14 8.78 -10.94 12.85
C VAL A 14 9.90 -10.61 11.84
N ALA A 15 10.90 -9.82 12.23
CA ALA A 15 12.00 -9.44 11.35
C ALA A 15 12.95 -10.61 11.01
N LYS A 16 12.97 -11.69 11.81
CA LYS A 16 13.93 -12.79 11.64
C LYS A 16 13.45 -13.91 10.71
N ASP A 17 12.14 -14.01 10.45
CA ASP A 17 11.52 -15.11 9.70
C ASP A 17 10.60 -14.61 8.56
N MET A 18 11.11 -13.68 7.72
CA MET A 18 10.33 -13.14 6.60
C MET A 18 10.06 -14.16 5.46
N ASP A 19 10.81 -15.27 5.39
CA ASP A 19 10.69 -16.25 4.30
C ASP A 19 9.51 -17.23 4.45
N HIS A 20 8.86 -17.30 5.62
CA HIS A 20 7.81 -18.29 5.90
C HIS A 20 6.47 -17.71 6.37
N PHE A 21 6.34 -16.39 6.45
CA PHE A 21 5.14 -15.75 6.99
C PHE A 21 4.54 -14.74 6.01
N ALA A 22 3.42 -15.09 5.37
CA ALA A 22 2.77 -14.26 4.35
C ALA A 22 2.52 -12.78 4.76
N PRO A 23 2.17 -12.45 6.02
CA PRO A 23 2.02 -11.05 6.46
C PRO A 23 3.31 -10.21 6.45
N SER A 24 4.50 -10.81 6.62
CA SER A 24 5.77 -10.06 6.65
C SER A 24 6.11 -9.44 5.29
N SER A 25 5.64 -10.07 4.21
CA SER A 25 5.84 -9.65 2.82
C SER A 25 5.05 -8.39 2.43
N TYR A 26 4.24 -7.85 3.36
CA TYR A 26 3.45 -6.63 3.18
C TYR A 26 3.68 -5.60 4.29
N PHE A 27 4.60 -5.88 5.22
CA PHE A 27 4.93 -4.97 6.30
C PHE A 27 5.85 -3.85 5.79
N LYS A 28 5.43 -2.61 5.97
CA LYS A 28 6.20 -1.40 5.66
C LYS A 28 6.21 -0.51 6.89
N SER A 29 7.38 -0.10 7.37
CA SER A 29 7.47 0.88 8.47
C SER A 29 8.10 2.17 7.94
N PRO A 30 7.47 3.35 8.16
CA PRO A 30 8.01 4.63 7.71
C PRO A 30 9.40 4.93 8.25
N ASN A 31 9.72 4.46 9.45
CA ASN A 31 11.02 4.72 10.10
C ASN A 31 12.11 3.71 9.71
N ALA A 32 11.78 2.70 8.90
CA ALA A 32 12.70 1.63 8.51
C ALA A 32 12.62 1.31 7.02
N ILE A 33 12.43 2.33 6.18
CA ILE A 33 12.32 2.19 4.71
C ILE A 33 13.53 1.45 4.11
N PRO A 34 14.80 1.73 4.48
CA PRO A 34 15.93 0.97 3.93
C PRO A 34 15.82 -0.53 4.21
N ASN A 35 15.50 -0.91 5.45
CA ASN A 35 15.32 -2.31 5.85
C ASN A 35 14.14 -2.96 5.10
N TYR A 36 13.05 -2.21 4.90
CA TYR A 36 11.90 -2.66 4.11
C TYR A 36 12.28 -2.94 2.65
N LEU A 37 12.99 -2.02 1.99
CA LEU A 37 13.40 -2.18 0.59
C LEU A 37 14.39 -3.33 0.40
N GLU A 38 15.27 -3.58 1.37
CA GLU A 38 16.27 -4.64 1.31
C GLU A 38 15.68 -6.03 1.59
N ASN A 39 14.79 -6.16 2.58
CA ASN A 39 14.37 -7.46 3.10
C ASN A 39 12.96 -7.88 2.67
N CYS A 40 12.09 -6.95 2.29
CA CYS A 40 10.74 -7.28 1.86
C CYS A 40 10.74 -7.75 0.39
N ARG A 41 10.51 -9.05 0.17
CA ARG A 41 10.64 -9.65 -1.16
C ARG A 41 9.47 -9.37 -2.12
N PHE A 42 8.31 -8.99 -1.59
CA PHE A 42 7.08 -8.89 -2.38
C PHE A 42 6.63 -7.44 -2.61
N LEU A 43 6.29 -6.70 -1.55
CA LEU A 43 5.64 -5.40 -1.68
C LEU A 43 6.49 -4.34 -2.42
N PRO A 44 7.81 -4.17 -2.16
CA PRO A 44 8.64 -3.24 -2.94
C PRO A 44 8.66 -3.55 -4.44
N LYS A 45 8.67 -4.85 -4.80
CA LYS A 45 8.67 -5.29 -6.20
C LYS A 45 7.32 -5.05 -6.86
N LEU A 46 6.23 -5.39 -6.18
CA LEU A 46 4.88 -5.21 -6.70
C LEU A 46 4.53 -3.72 -6.89
N ASN A 47 4.98 -2.87 -5.98
CA ASN A 47 4.76 -1.41 -6.02
C ASN A 47 5.77 -0.65 -6.91
N ASN A 48 6.71 -1.35 -7.56
CA ASN A 48 7.78 -0.72 -8.35
C ASN A 48 8.61 0.32 -7.53
N GLU A 49 8.85 0.04 -6.25
CA GLU A 49 9.57 0.95 -5.33
C GLU A 49 11.09 0.90 -5.52
N LEU A 50 11.62 -0.17 -6.12
CA LEU A 50 13.05 -0.36 -6.40
C LEU A 50 13.39 0.25 -7.78
N PRO A 51 14.13 1.37 -7.87
CA PRO A 51 14.37 2.07 -9.13
C PRO A 51 15.01 1.21 -10.23
N ASP A 52 15.98 0.37 -9.86
CA ASP A 52 16.73 -0.48 -10.80
C ASP A 52 15.97 -1.76 -11.20
N GLU A 53 14.87 -2.10 -10.51
CA GLU A 53 14.05 -3.29 -10.77
C GLU A 53 12.63 -2.97 -11.24
N ARG A 54 12.32 -1.71 -11.57
CA ARG A 54 10.97 -1.30 -11.99
C ARG A 54 10.52 -2.09 -13.22
N ASN A 55 9.34 -2.70 -13.11
CA ASN A 55 8.78 -3.57 -14.13
C ASN A 55 7.66 -2.86 -14.90
N SER A 56 7.90 -2.54 -16.18
CA SER A 56 6.91 -1.87 -17.03
C SER A 56 5.69 -2.75 -17.32
N THR A 57 5.86 -4.07 -17.42
CA THR A 57 4.75 -5.01 -17.65
C THR A 57 3.75 -4.98 -16.49
N TYR A 58 4.19 -4.75 -15.25
CA TYR A 58 3.29 -4.62 -14.11
C TYR A 58 2.39 -3.39 -14.26
N LYS A 59 3.00 -2.25 -14.63
CA LYS A 59 2.28 -1.02 -14.93
C LYS A 59 1.31 -1.21 -16.10
N GLU A 60 1.76 -1.75 -17.22
CA GLU A 60 0.94 -2.02 -18.41
C GLU A 60 -0.29 -2.89 -18.10
N ARG A 61 -0.11 -3.93 -17.30
CA ARG A 61 -1.22 -4.79 -16.85
C ARG A 61 -2.15 -4.06 -15.91
N PHE A 62 -1.63 -3.28 -14.97
CA PHE A 62 -2.45 -2.52 -14.04
C PHE A 62 -3.31 -1.47 -14.76
N ILE A 63 -2.74 -0.71 -15.71
CA ILE A 63 -3.49 0.29 -16.49
C ILE A 63 -4.51 -0.32 -17.47
N SER A 64 -4.43 -1.63 -17.74
CA SER A 64 -5.40 -2.33 -18.58
C SER A 64 -6.76 -2.53 -17.90
N LEU A 65 -6.84 -2.31 -16.58
CA LEU A 65 -8.09 -2.35 -15.83
C LEU A 65 -9.11 -1.36 -16.40
N GLN A 66 -10.35 -1.83 -16.62
CA GLN A 66 -11.45 -0.98 -17.06
C GLN A 66 -11.93 -0.06 -15.93
N ASN A 67 -12.01 -0.61 -14.71
CA ASN A 67 -12.37 0.12 -13.50
C ASN A 67 -11.60 -0.47 -12.31
N LEU A 68 -11.10 0.40 -11.44
CA LEU A 68 -10.49 0.08 -10.16
C LEU A 68 -11.32 0.71 -9.06
N VAL A 69 -11.98 -0.11 -8.24
CA VAL A 69 -12.74 0.35 -7.08
C VAL A 69 -11.93 0.08 -5.82
N LEU A 70 -11.62 1.13 -5.07
CA LEU A 70 -10.86 1.09 -3.84
C LEU A 70 -11.80 1.43 -2.68
N ILE A 71 -12.02 0.47 -1.79
CA ILE A 71 -12.94 0.61 -0.66
C ILE A 71 -12.13 0.80 0.61
N MET A 72 -12.43 1.84 1.37
CA MET A 72 -11.87 2.08 2.70
C MET A 72 -12.98 2.03 3.74
N PHE A 73 -12.75 1.32 4.84
CA PHE A 73 -13.66 1.31 5.98
C PHE A 73 -13.27 2.41 6.96
N GLU A 74 -14.24 3.22 7.40
CA GLU A 74 -13.96 4.40 8.22
C GLU A 74 -13.42 4.06 9.61
N ASN A 75 -13.86 2.92 10.17
CA ASN A 75 -13.45 2.43 11.48
C ASN A 75 -12.53 1.21 11.36
N ASP A 76 -11.79 1.08 10.26
CA ASP A 76 -10.80 0.00 10.10
C ASP A 76 -9.71 0.10 11.17
N THR A 77 -9.51 -0.99 11.92
CA THR A 77 -8.46 -1.11 12.93
C THR A 77 -7.39 -2.14 12.56
N LEU A 78 -7.52 -2.80 11.40
CA LEU A 78 -6.57 -3.79 10.90
C LEU A 78 -5.57 -3.17 9.92
N LEU A 79 -6.01 -2.17 9.15
CA LEU A 79 -5.16 -1.40 8.26
C LEU A 79 -4.68 -0.13 8.95
N ILE A 80 -3.36 0.02 9.09
CA ILE A 80 -2.74 1.14 9.82
C ILE A 80 -1.68 1.80 8.91
N PRO A 81 -1.95 2.94 8.27
CA PRO A 81 -3.20 3.70 8.32
C PRO A 81 -4.27 3.06 7.43
N LYS A 82 -5.55 3.30 7.72
CA LYS A 82 -6.66 2.76 6.91
C LYS A 82 -6.61 3.21 5.44
N GLU A 83 -6.02 4.38 5.22
CA GLU A 83 -5.76 5.01 3.93
C GLU A 83 -4.88 4.15 3.00
N THR A 84 -4.20 3.12 3.51
CA THR A 84 -3.52 2.13 2.65
C THR A 84 -4.47 1.48 1.66
N SER A 85 -5.76 1.37 2.01
CA SER A 85 -6.82 0.86 1.13
C SER A 85 -6.95 1.66 -0.17
N TRP A 86 -6.57 2.94 -0.10
CA TRP A 86 -6.61 3.89 -1.21
C TRP A 86 -5.22 4.22 -1.75
N PHE A 87 -4.17 3.47 -1.40
CA PHE A 87 -2.77 3.82 -1.69
C PHE A 87 -2.27 5.12 -1.02
N GLY A 88 -2.96 5.59 0.01
CA GLY A 88 -2.41 6.59 0.92
C GLY A 88 -1.42 5.95 1.89
N TYR A 89 -0.45 6.73 2.36
CA TYR A 89 0.55 6.24 3.33
C TYR A 89 1.21 7.36 4.12
N TYR A 90 2.05 7.01 5.07
CA TYR A 90 2.89 7.95 5.79
C TYR A 90 4.10 8.42 4.95
N PRO A 91 4.63 9.63 5.19
CA PRO A 91 5.91 10.04 4.64
C PRO A 91 7.07 9.22 5.24
N ASP A 92 8.16 9.08 4.49
CA ASP A 92 9.35 8.40 4.99
C ASP A 92 9.90 9.08 6.25
N GLY A 93 10.17 8.30 7.29
CA GLY A 93 10.71 8.75 8.57
C GLY A 93 9.70 9.33 9.57
N ALA A 94 8.40 9.35 9.25
CA ALA A 94 7.38 9.84 10.19
C ALA A 94 6.05 9.10 10.06
N PHE A 95 5.27 9.02 11.14
CA PHE A 95 3.92 8.44 11.14
C PHE A 95 2.81 9.47 10.95
N LYS A 96 3.15 10.74 10.71
CA LYS A 96 2.20 11.83 10.43
C LYS A 96 2.88 12.91 9.55
N PRO A 97 2.11 13.66 8.73
CA PRO A 97 0.69 13.45 8.43
C PRO A 97 0.46 12.19 7.57
N ILE A 98 -0.79 11.77 7.40
CA ILE A 98 -1.14 10.71 6.42
C ILE A 98 -1.26 11.39 5.05
N LEU A 99 -0.53 10.89 4.07
CA LEU A 99 -0.57 11.39 2.69
C LEU A 99 -1.72 10.70 1.94
N PRO A 100 -2.60 11.45 1.27
CA PRO A 100 -3.53 10.87 0.31
C PRO A 100 -2.75 10.27 -0.88
N PRO A 101 -3.35 9.35 -1.66
CA PRO A 101 -2.67 8.69 -2.77
C PRO A 101 -2.00 9.67 -3.72
N GLN A 102 -2.66 10.79 -4.05
CA GLN A 102 -2.16 11.80 -4.99
C GLN A 102 -0.88 12.52 -4.54
N GLN A 103 -0.53 12.43 -3.25
CA GLN A 103 0.69 13.02 -2.68
C GLN A 103 1.81 11.99 -2.48
N THR A 104 1.57 10.71 -2.76
CA THR A 104 2.60 9.67 -2.66
C THR A 104 3.49 9.66 -3.89
N GLN A 105 4.76 9.27 -3.73
CA GLN A 105 5.68 9.15 -4.86
C GLN A 105 5.21 8.13 -5.91
N LEU A 106 4.62 7.03 -5.45
CA LEU A 106 4.03 5.99 -6.30
C LEU A 106 3.00 6.56 -7.28
N TYR A 107 2.19 7.53 -6.84
CA TYR A 107 1.24 8.22 -7.70
C TYR A 107 1.90 9.31 -8.54
N ILE A 108 2.70 10.19 -7.92
CA ILE A 108 3.29 11.36 -8.59
C ILE A 108 4.16 10.94 -9.78
N GLU A 109 5.01 9.93 -9.59
CA GLU A 109 5.85 9.33 -10.64
C GLU A 109 5.15 8.20 -11.42
N ASP A 110 3.91 7.89 -11.06
CA ASP A 110 3.06 6.89 -11.73
C ASP A 110 3.73 5.49 -11.86
N TRP A 111 4.33 5.00 -10.78
CA TRP A 111 5.15 3.76 -10.76
C TRP A 111 4.39 2.53 -11.23
N ILE A 112 3.12 2.41 -10.84
CA ILE A 112 2.27 1.28 -11.19
C ILE A 112 1.16 1.66 -12.19
N GLY A 113 1.05 2.93 -12.59
CA GLY A 113 -0.04 3.38 -13.46
C GLY A 113 -1.31 3.86 -12.73
N LEU A 114 -1.26 4.06 -11.42
CA LEU A 114 -2.40 4.52 -10.63
C LEU A 114 -2.86 5.92 -11.06
N LYS A 115 -1.94 6.85 -11.29
CA LYS A 115 -2.25 8.20 -11.78
C LYS A 115 -2.86 8.13 -13.18
N THR A 116 -2.31 7.31 -14.06
CA THR A 116 -2.86 7.08 -15.40
C THR A 116 -4.31 6.56 -15.35
N LEU A 117 -4.63 5.63 -14.44
CA LEU A 117 -6.01 5.15 -14.27
C LEU A 117 -6.93 6.22 -13.69
N ASP A 118 -6.45 6.97 -12.69
CA ASP A 118 -7.23 7.99 -11.98
C ASP A 118 -7.59 9.16 -12.90
N GLU A 119 -6.61 9.68 -13.65
CA GLU A 119 -6.81 10.74 -14.65
C GLU A 119 -7.73 10.29 -15.81
N ALA A 120 -7.75 9.00 -16.13
CA ALA A 120 -8.70 8.42 -17.08
C ALA A 120 -10.12 8.23 -16.51
N GLY A 121 -10.37 8.61 -15.25
CA GLY A 121 -11.66 8.47 -14.57
C GLY A 121 -12.03 7.03 -14.19
N ARG A 122 -11.06 6.10 -14.28
CA ARG A 122 -11.24 4.66 -14.07
C ARG A 122 -10.99 4.22 -12.62
N VAL A 123 -10.58 5.12 -11.74
CA VAL A 123 -10.47 4.84 -10.30
C VAL A 123 -11.70 5.38 -9.56
N LYS A 124 -12.23 4.60 -8.62
CA LYS A 124 -13.33 4.99 -7.73
C LYS A 124 -12.90 4.75 -6.29
N TYR A 125 -12.82 5.83 -5.52
CA TYR A 125 -12.57 5.79 -4.09
C TYR A 125 -13.91 5.76 -3.35
N VAL A 126 -14.16 4.71 -2.59
CA VAL A 126 -15.41 4.48 -1.86
C VAL A 126 -15.12 4.37 -0.37
N SER A 127 -15.74 5.24 0.43
CA SER A 127 -15.68 5.17 1.89
C SER A 127 -16.94 4.47 2.39
N VAL A 128 -16.78 3.49 3.28
CA VAL A 128 -17.87 2.76 3.90
C VAL A 128 -17.77 2.92 5.40
N SER A 129 -18.85 3.40 6.03
CA SER A 129 -18.97 3.40 7.48
C SER A 129 -19.03 1.97 7.97
N GLY A 130 -18.20 1.62 8.96
CA GLY A 130 -18.13 0.27 9.51
C GLY A 130 -16.70 -0.15 9.83
N TYR A 131 -16.58 -1.34 10.40
CA TYR A 131 -15.30 -2.01 10.64
C TYR A 131 -14.85 -2.79 9.41
N HIS A 132 -13.63 -3.34 9.46
CA HIS A 132 -13.04 -4.08 8.36
C HIS A 132 -13.96 -5.20 7.85
N LEU A 133 -14.35 -5.12 6.57
CA LEU A 133 -15.25 -6.07 5.88
C LEU A 133 -16.67 -6.17 6.47
N ASP A 134 -17.08 -5.21 7.31
CA ASP A 134 -18.46 -5.07 7.77
C ASP A 134 -19.31 -4.39 6.70
N LEU A 135 -19.63 -5.14 5.64
CA LEU A 135 -20.50 -4.68 4.57
C LEU A 135 -21.97 -4.87 4.99
N PRO A 136 -22.81 -3.83 4.91
CA PRO A 136 -24.23 -3.99 5.13
C PRO A 136 -24.80 -5.00 4.11
N LYS A 137 -25.64 -5.91 4.60
CA LYS A 137 -26.30 -6.97 3.80
C LYS A 137 -27.30 -6.41 2.80
#